data_AF-A0A3A8SZV3-F1
#
_entry.id   AF-A0A3A8SZV3-F1
#
_cell.length_a   1.000
_cell.length_b   1.000
_cell.length_c   1.000
_cell.angle_alpha   90.00
_cell.angle_beta   90.00
_cell.angle_gamma   90.00
#
_symmetry.space_group_name_H-M   'P 1'
#
loop_
_entity.id
_entity.type
_entity.pdbx_description
1 polymer ?
#
loop_
_entity_poly.entity_id
_entity_poly.type
_entity_poly.pdbx_seq_one_letter_code
_entity_poly.pdbx_strand_id
1 'polypeptide(L)'
;MHRALVTLPLGLCVLSLAACPGKAPPRVETHAASLPPPIHVPPGCEKDLSGDYHHAQNPAFRYLGQDDGRTLSLAVVRAWADGGVESPDAGSVGIVLTRTPEGFVGETRATGFSASGTPCPVAFPTEAVACTNAGLTLRAASSTAIDEGCRPATSGPAPVRQEQVLLRGAPDAGL
;
A
#
# COMPACT_ATOMS: atom_id res chain seq x y z
N MET A 1 48.72 -79.25 37.26
CA MET A 1 47.57 -79.02 38.16
C MET A 1 47.85 -77.77 38.98
N HIS A 2 46.94 -76.81 38.85
CA HIS A 2 46.62 -75.59 39.63
C HIS A 2 47.71 -74.81 40.39
N ARG A 3 47.89 -73.57 39.91
CA ARG A 3 48.69 -72.45 40.41
C ARG A 3 48.16 -71.89 41.74
N ALA A 4 49.09 -71.48 42.59
CA ALA A 4 48.87 -70.60 43.73
C ALA A 4 48.53 -69.17 43.27
N LEU A 5 47.67 -68.48 44.02
CA LEU A 5 47.48 -67.03 43.89
C LEU A 5 47.37 -66.41 45.30
N VAL A 6 48.34 -65.54 45.56
CA VAL A 6 48.55 -64.73 46.76
C VAL A 6 47.68 -63.47 46.67
N THR A 7 46.96 -63.15 47.74
CA THR A 7 46.14 -61.94 47.90
C THR A 7 46.97 -60.75 48.39
N LEU A 8 46.83 -59.60 47.71
CA LEU A 8 47.35 -58.28 48.09
C LEU A 8 46.19 -57.27 48.04
N PRO A 9 45.92 -56.47 49.09
CA PRO A 9 44.91 -55.42 49.03
C PRO A 9 45.54 -54.09 48.58
N LEU A 10 45.05 -53.55 47.47
CA LEU A 10 45.31 -52.18 47.02
C LEU A 10 44.19 -51.26 47.51
N GLY A 11 44.57 -50.23 48.28
CA GLY A 11 43.69 -49.15 48.71
C GLY A 11 43.15 -48.33 47.54
N LEU A 12 41.97 -47.74 47.73
CA LEU A 12 41.36 -46.84 46.75
C LEU A 12 41.00 -45.50 47.38
N CYS A 13 41.50 -44.46 46.72
CA CYS A 13 41.39 -43.04 47.03
C CYS A 13 39.96 -42.51 46.96
N VAL A 14 39.71 -41.51 47.82
CA VAL A 14 38.57 -40.62 47.84
C VAL A 14 38.62 -39.68 46.62
N LEU A 15 37.52 -39.57 45.86
CA LEU A 15 37.29 -38.51 44.88
C LEU A 15 35.94 -37.85 45.16
N SER A 16 36.00 -36.72 45.86
CA SER A 16 34.88 -35.82 46.10
C SER A 16 34.54 -35.07 44.81
N LEU A 17 33.41 -35.36 44.19
CA LEU A 17 32.88 -34.59 43.05
C LEU A 17 32.24 -33.29 43.55
N ALA A 18 32.93 -32.17 43.32
CA ALA A 18 32.34 -30.84 43.42
C ALA A 18 31.41 -30.61 42.21
N ALA A 19 30.11 -30.52 42.44
CA ALA A 19 29.13 -30.18 41.41
C ALA A 19 29.06 -28.65 41.23
N CYS A 20 29.33 -28.18 40.02
CA CYS A 20 29.19 -26.77 39.62
C CYS A 20 27.72 -26.33 39.61
N PRO A 21 27.38 -25.10 40.05
CA PRO A 21 26.05 -24.55 39.86
C PRO A 21 25.87 -24.16 38.38
N GLY A 22 25.14 -24.98 37.64
CA GLY A 22 24.75 -24.69 36.26
C GLY A 22 23.81 -23.49 36.22
N LYS A 23 24.25 -22.38 35.61
CA LYS A 23 23.42 -21.22 35.28
C LYS A 23 22.30 -21.68 34.34
N ALA A 24 21.04 -21.48 34.74
CA ALA A 24 19.88 -21.84 33.93
C ALA A 24 19.93 -21.10 32.57
N PRO A 25 19.61 -21.77 31.45
CA PRO A 25 19.58 -21.13 30.14
C PRO A 25 18.47 -20.05 30.10
N PRO A 26 18.70 -18.93 29.40
CA PRO A 26 17.70 -17.88 29.28
C PRO A 26 16.45 -18.42 28.59
N ARG A 27 15.28 -18.14 29.18
CA ARG A 27 13.97 -18.45 28.61
C ARG A 27 13.81 -17.64 27.32
N VAL A 28 13.76 -18.32 26.18
CA VAL A 28 13.34 -17.70 24.93
C VAL A 28 11.84 -17.45 25.05
N GLU A 29 11.46 -16.21 25.35
CA GLU A 29 10.08 -15.76 25.17
C GLU A 29 9.80 -15.77 23.67
N THR A 30 9.11 -16.81 23.22
CA THR A 30 8.50 -16.83 21.89
C THR A 30 7.45 -15.71 21.89
N HIS A 31 7.83 -14.52 21.40
CA HIS A 31 6.87 -13.52 20.97
C HIS A 31 5.95 -14.20 19.95
N ALA A 32 4.70 -14.46 20.34
CA ALA A 32 3.69 -14.89 19.39
C ALA A 32 3.64 -13.84 18.28
N ALA A 33 3.97 -14.23 17.05
CA ALA A 33 3.89 -13.35 15.91
C ALA A 33 2.43 -12.90 15.77
N SER A 34 2.16 -11.61 15.98
CA SER A 34 0.83 -11.04 15.73
C SER A 34 0.53 -11.19 14.25
N LEU A 35 -0.62 -11.78 13.91
CA LEU A 35 -1.11 -11.79 12.54
C LEU A 35 -1.27 -10.35 12.04
N PRO A 36 -1.01 -10.07 10.74
CA PRO A 36 -1.34 -8.78 10.15
C PRO A 36 -2.82 -8.46 10.33
N PRO A 37 -3.19 -7.17 10.53
CA PRO A 37 -4.59 -6.78 10.61
C PRO A 37 -5.32 -7.13 9.30
N PRO A 38 -6.62 -7.48 9.37
CA PRO A 38 -7.42 -7.76 8.18
C PRO A 38 -7.53 -6.53 7.29
N ILE A 39 -7.45 -6.73 5.98
CA ILE A 39 -7.66 -5.68 4.98
C ILE A 39 -9.17 -5.51 4.77
N HIS A 40 -9.62 -4.26 4.77
CA HIS A 40 -11.02 -3.92 4.50
C HIS A 40 -11.06 -3.08 3.23
N VAL A 41 -11.68 -3.59 2.17
CA VAL A 41 -11.92 -2.84 0.93
C VAL A 41 -13.39 -2.92 0.57
N PRO A 42 -13.92 -1.99 -0.25
CA PRO A 42 -15.29 -2.12 -0.74
C PRO A 42 -15.47 -3.42 -1.54
N PRO A 43 -16.67 -4.02 -1.51
CA PRO A 43 -16.95 -5.22 -2.29
C PRO A 43 -16.59 -5.03 -3.77
N GLY A 44 -15.89 -6.01 -4.32
CA GLY A 44 -15.44 -6.02 -5.70
C GLY A 44 -14.09 -5.34 -5.92
N CYS A 45 -13.50 -4.67 -4.92
CA CYS A 45 -12.17 -4.06 -4.99
C CYS A 45 -11.04 -5.05 -4.64
N GLU A 46 -11.38 -6.27 -4.22
CA GLU A 46 -10.44 -7.35 -3.92
C GLU A 46 -9.82 -7.95 -5.19
N LYS A 47 -10.48 -7.79 -6.34
CA LYS A 47 -10.00 -8.28 -7.64
C LYS A 47 -8.89 -7.40 -8.21
N ASP A 48 -8.23 -7.91 -9.25
CA ASP A 48 -7.33 -7.13 -10.08
C ASP A 48 -8.09 -6.00 -10.81
N LEU A 49 -7.70 -4.77 -10.53
CA LEU A 49 -8.26 -3.55 -11.12
C LEU A 49 -7.36 -2.96 -12.22
N SER A 50 -6.43 -3.72 -12.77
CA SER A 50 -5.65 -3.31 -13.93
C SER A 50 -6.52 -3.07 -15.17
N GLY A 51 -6.01 -2.25 -16.09
CA GLY A 51 -6.60 -1.96 -17.39
C GLY A 51 -6.95 -0.48 -17.59
N ASP A 52 -7.57 -0.20 -18.73
CA ASP A 52 -7.86 1.16 -19.15
C ASP A 52 -9.27 1.58 -18.73
N TYR A 53 -9.38 2.84 -18.29
CA TYR A 53 -10.65 3.45 -17.93
C TYR A 53 -10.80 4.83 -18.57
N HIS A 54 -12.04 5.30 -18.66
CA HIS A 54 -12.37 6.67 -19.01
C HIS A 54 -13.26 7.32 -17.94
N HIS A 55 -13.14 8.63 -17.77
CA HIS A 55 -14.02 9.36 -16.85
C HIS A 55 -15.44 9.42 -17.43
N ALA A 56 -16.43 8.93 -16.68
CA ALA A 56 -17.82 8.83 -17.15
C ALA A 56 -18.42 10.17 -17.58
N GLN A 57 -18.03 11.26 -16.90
CA GLN A 57 -18.56 12.60 -17.18
C GLN A 57 -17.62 13.43 -18.09
N ASN A 58 -16.43 12.93 -18.41
CA ASN A 58 -15.46 13.66 -19.22
C ASN A 58 -14.56 12.71 -20.03
N PRO A 59 -14.97 12.32 -21.25
CA PRO A 59 -14.25 11.33 -22.03
C PRO A 59 -12.88 11.80 -22.54
N ALA A 60 -12.50 13.07 -22.32
CA ALA A 60 -11.17 13.59 -22.64
C ALA A 60 -10.07 13.07 -21.71
N PHE A 61 -10.43 12.41 -20.59
CA PHE A 61 -9.47 11.80 -19.67
C PHE A 61 -9.54 10.28 -19.72
N ARG A 62 -8.36 9.67 -19.68
CA ARG A 62 -8.13 8.23 -19.58
C ARG A 62 -7.28 7.93 -18.35
N TYR A 63 -7.49 6.74 -17.81
CA TYR A 63 -6.80 6.27 -16.62
C TYR A 63 -6.21 4.91 -16.96
N LEU A 64 -4.89 4.81 -16.93
CA LEU A 64 -4.15 3.58 -17.21
C LEU A 64 -3.84 2.93 -15.86
N GLY A 65 -4.58 1.87 -15.54
CA GLY A 65 -4.52 1.18 -14.26
C GLY A 65 -3.55 0.03 -14.25
N GLN A 66 -2.73 -0.05 -13.20
CA GLN A 66 -1.86 -1.17 -12.87
C GLN A 66 -2.08 -1.53 -11.40
N ASP A 67 -2.43 -2.79 -11.16
CA ASP A 67 -2.72 -3.32 -9.83
C ASP A 67 -1.79 -4.50 -9.53
N ASP A 68 -0.99 -4.38 -8.48
CA ASP A 68 -0.07 -5.44 -8.05
C ASP A 68 -0.68 -6.40 -7.01
N GLY A 69 -1.98 -6.28 -6.76
CA GLY A 69 -2.72 -7.01 -5.72
C GLY A 69 -2.72 -6.33 -4.36
N ARG A 70 -1.87 -5.32 -4.15
CA ARG A 70 -1.85 -4.49 -2.93
C ARG A 70 -2.10 -3.02 -3.23
N THR A 71 -1.53 -2.52 -4.32
CA THR A 71 -1.51 -1.12 -4.72
C THR A 71 -2.11 -1.00 -6.11
N LEU A 72 -3.08 -0.11 -6.27
CA LEU A 72 -3.55 0.33 -7.57
C LEU A 72 -2.89 1.67 -7.90
N SER A 73 -2.19 1.72 -9.02
CA SER A 73 -1.68 2.96 -9.62
C SER A 73 -2.47 3.28 -10.88
N LEU A 74 -2.98 4.50 -10.99
CA LEU A 74 -3.68 5.01 -12.17
C LEU A 74 -2.89 6.22 -12.71
N ALA A 75 -2.35 6.10 -13.93
CA ALA A 75 -1.84 7.26 -14.64
C ALA A 75 -2.99 7.97 -15.36
N VAL A 76 -3.17 9.27 -15.12
CA VAL A 76 -4.21 10.08 -15.75
C VAL A 76 -3.63 10.79 -16.97
N VAL A 77 -4.16 10.48 -18.15
CA VAL A 77 -3.67 10.99 -19.44
C VAL A 77 -4.82 11.62 -20.24
N ARG A 78 -4.47 12.54 -21.13
CA ARG A 78 -5.45 13.09 -22.08
C ARG A 78 -5.66 12.11 -23.22
N ALA A 79 -6.93 11.89 -23.56
CA ALA A 79 -7.30 11.27 -24.81
C ALA A 79 -7.23 12.31 -25.94
N TRP A 80 -6.73 11.88 -27.09
CA TRP A 80 -6.75 12.64 -28.33
C TRP A 80 -8.05 12.38 -29.09
N ALA A 81 -8.38 13.27 -30.03
CA ALA A 81 -9.60 13.17 -30.82
C ALA A 81 -9.67 11.92 -31.72
N ASP A 82 -8.53 11.32 -32.05
CA ASP A 82 -8.41 10.09 -32.83
C ASP A 82 -8.50 8.81 -31.98
N GLY A 83 -8.74 8.95 -30.67
CA GLY A 83 -8.79 7.83 -29.73
C GLY A 83 -7.41 7.42 -29.17
N GLY A 84 -6.33 8.07 -29.60
CA GLY A 84 -5.02 7.93 -28.99
C GLY A 84 -4.97 8.48 -27.57
N VAL A 85 -3.89 8.16 -26.84
CA VAL A 85 -3.62 8.68 -25.50
C VAL A 85 -2.22 9.25 -25.43
N GLU A 86 -2.08 10.35 -24.70
CA GLU A 86 -0.77 10.90 -24.34
C GLU A 86 0.02 9.89 -23.49
N SER A 87 1.34 9.83 -23.69
CA SER A 87 2.21 9.03 -22.81
C SER A 87 2.35 9.73 -21.47
N PRO A 88 2.15 9.04 -20.34
CA PRO A 88 2.42 9.63 -19.03
C PRO A 88 3.89 10.07 -18.92
N ASP A 89 4.11 11.24 -18.33
CA ASP A 89 5.42 11.77 -17.96
C ASP A 89 5.51 12.02 -16.43
N ALA A 90 6.64 12.52 -15.96
CA ALA A 90 6.87 12.77 -14.54
C ALA A 90 5.98 13.88 -13.93
N GLY A 91 5.36 14.72 -14.77
CA GLY A 91 4.44 15.79 -14.35
C GLY A 91 2.97 15.41 -14.44
N SER A 92 2.67 14.24 -15.00
CA SER A 92 1.31 13.75 -15.21
C SER A 92 0.61 13.45 -13.89
N VAL A 93 -0.71 13.69 -13.88
CA VAL A 93 -1.54 13.40 -12.70
C VAL A 93 -1.58 11.88 -12.49
N GLY A 94 -1.39 11.44 -11.25
CA GLY A 94 -1.39 10.02 -10.90
C GLY A 94 -2.19 9.75 -9.64
N ILE A 95 -2.86 8.62 -9.55
CA ILE A 95 -3.59 8.18 -8.35
C ILE A 95 -2.93 6.90 -7.85
N VAL A 96 -2.59 6.85 -6.56
CA VAL A 96 -2.00 5.67 -5.93
C VAL A 96 -2.83 5.32 -4.71
N LEU A 97 -3.45 4.14 -4.73
CA LEU A 97 -4.28 3.62 -3.65
C LEU A 97 -3.67 2.32 -3.12
N THR A 98 -3.75 2.09 -1.81
CA THR A 98 -3.28 0.87 -1.14
C THR A 98 -4.45 0.20 -0.43
N ARG A 99 -4.53 -1.13 -0.54
CA ARG A 99 -5.48 -1.93 0.24
C ARG A 99 -5.01 -1.99 1.69
N THR A 100 -5.80 -1.47 2.61
CA THR A 100 -5.47 -1.32 4.03
C THR A 100 -6.62 -1.81 4.92
N PRO A 101 -6.42 -1.98 6.22
CA PRO A 101 -7.53 -2.19 7.17
C PRO A 101 -8.55 -1.04 7.19
N GLU A 102 -8.19 0.15 6.74
CA GLU A 102 -9.05 1.32 6.75
C GLU A 102 -9.88 1.47 5.46
N GLY A 103 -9.57 0.70 4.42
CA GLY A 103 -10.16 0.90 3.11
C GLY A 103 -9.19 0.63 1.96
N PHE A 104 -9.62 0.98 0.76
CA PHE A 104 -8.73 1.16 -0.38
C PHE A 104 -8.40 2.63 -0.54
N VAL A 105 -7.35 3.09 0.15
CA VAL A 105 -7.07 4.52 0.39
C VAL A 105 -5.69 4.93 -0.11
N GLY A 106 -5.53 6.20 -0.43
CA GLY A 106 -4.26 6.78 -0.83
C GLY A 106 -4.45 8.20 -1.32
N GLU A 107 -3.79 8.55 -2.43
CA GLU A 107 -3.70 9.94 -2.88
C GLU A 107 -3.76 10.08 -4.40
N THR A 108 -4.36 11.18 -4.85
CA THR A 108 -4.16 11.74 -6.18
C THR A 108 -3.01 12.74 -6.09
N ARG A 109 -2.00 12.59 -6.93
CA ARG A 109 -0.82 13.45 -7.06
C ARG A 109 -0.92 14.25 -8.33
N ALA A 110 -0.68 15.56 -8.23
CA ALA A 110 -0.76 16.48 -9.35
C ALA A 110 0.19 17.67 -9.16
N THR A 111 0.17 18.59 -10.13
CA THR A 111 0.77 19.92 -10.01
C THR A 111 -0.35 20.95 -9.80
N GLY A 112 -0.32 21.64 -8.67
CA GLY A 112 -1.13 22.83 -8.40
C GLY A 112 -0.31 24.11 -8.60
N PHE A 113 -0.91 25.26 -8.34
CA PHE A 113 -0.24 26.56 -8.43
C PHE A 113 -0.53 27.40 -7.19
N SER A 114 0.49 28.07 -6.64
CA SER A 114 0.32 29.05 -5.57
C SER A 114 -0.39 30.31 -6.09
N ALA A 115 -0.73 31.25 -5.20
CA ALA A 115 -1.38 32.51 -5.60
C ALA A 115 -0.49 33.36 -6.52
N SER A 116 0.83 33.29 -6.36
CA SER A 116 1.80 33.90 -7.28
C SER A 116 1.97 33.16 -8.62
N GLY A 117 1.32 32.00 -8.81
CA GLY A 117 1.44 31.18 -10.02
C GLY A 117 2.64 30.22 -10.00
N THR A 118 3.24 29.97 -8.83
CA THR A 118 4.37 29.03 -8.72
C THR A 118 3.85 27.58 -8.76
N PRO A 119 4.38 26.70 -9.64
CA PRO A 119 3.96 25.31 -9.68
C PRO A 119 4.37 24.58 -8.40
N CYS A 120 3.41 23.89 -7.78
CA CYS A 120 3.59 23.17 -6.53
C CYS A 120 3.15 21.71 -6.69
N PRO A 121 3.95 20.72 -6.24
CA PRO A 121 3.46 19.36 -6.12
C PRO A 121 2.33 19.32 -5.08
N VAL A 122 1.24 18.65 -5.42
CA VAL A 122 0.08 18.50 -4.54
C VAL A 122 -0.35 17.05 -4.44
N ALA A 123 -0.86 16.69 -3.27
CA ALA A 123 -1.47 15.40 -3.01
C ALA A 123 -2.85 15.61 -2.38
N PHE A 124 -3.84 14.88 -2.88
CA PHE A 124 -5.21 14.93 -2.41
C PHE A 124 -5.62 13.54 -1.90
N PRO A 125 -6.15 13.42 -0.67
CA PRO A 125 -6.69 12.16 -0.18
C PRO A 125 -7.72 11.59 -1.16
N THR A 126 -7.53 10.34 -1.54
CA THR A 126 -8.38 9.63 -2.50
C THR A 126 -8.67 8.23 -1.97
N GLU A 127 -9.88 7.75 -2.18
CA GLU A 127 -10.27 6.40 -1.80
C GLU A 127 -11.15 5.77 -2.89
N ALA A 128 -11.05 4.46 -3.04
CA ALA A 128 -12.01 3.68 -3.80
C ALA A 128 -13.25 3.47 -2.92
N VAL A 129 -14.42 3.89 -3.41
CA VAL A 129 -15.70 3.72 -2.69
C VAL A 129 -16.54 2.58 -3.26
N ALA A 130 -16.35 2.23 -4.54
CA ALA A 130 -17.00 1.08 -5.15
C ALA A 130 -16.19 0.53 -6.34
N CYS A 131 -16.15 -0.79 -6.48
CA CYS A 131 -15.57 -1.45 -7.64
C CYS A 131 -16.58 -2.43 -8.23
N THR A 132 -16.87 -2.29 -9.52
CA THR A 132 -17.81 -3.17 -10.24
C THR A 132 -17.14 -3.77 -11.46
N ASN A 133 -17.84 -4.59 -12.23
CA ASN A 133 -17.33 -5.06 -13.51
C ASN A 133 -17.30 -3.94 -14.56
N ALA A 134 -18.20 -2.96 -14.44
CA ALA A 134 -18.26 -1.80 -15.33
C ALA A 134 -17.16 -0.77 -15.06
N GLY A 135 -16.60 -0.74 -13.84
CA GLY A 135 -15.62 0.29 -13.51
C GLY A 135 -15.33 0.49 -12.03
N LEU A 136 -14.75 1.65 -11.73
CA LEU A 136 -14.26 2.07 -10.42
C LEU A 136 -14.92 3.41 -10.05
N THR A 137 -15.37 3.56 -8.82
CA THR A 137 -15.78 4.86 -8.27
C THR A 137 -14.74 5.31 -7.25
N LEU A 138 -14.16 6.48 -7.48
CA LEU A 138 -13.19 7.12 -6.62
C LEU A 138 -13.83 8.30 -5.91
N ARG A 139 -13.49 8.52 -4.65
CA ARG A 139 -13.81 9.75 -3.94
C ARG A 139 -12.53 10.50 -3.64
N ALA A 140 -12.39 11.70 -4.19
CA ALA A 140 -11.20 12.53 -4.05
C ALA A 140 -11.58 13.96 -3.67
N ALA A 141 -10.67 14.70 -3.03
CA ALA A 141 -10.84 16.14 -2.88
C ALA A 141 -10.76 16.84 -4.24
N SER A 142 -11.70 17.75 -4.54
CA SER A 142 -11.76 18.47 -5.82
C SER A 142 -10.73 19.60 -5.92
N SER A 143 -10.22 20.07 -4.78
CA SER A 143 -9.20 21.12 -4.69
C SER A 143 -8.59 21.16 -3.29
N THR A 144 -7.31 21.54 -3.19
CA THR A 144 -6.66 21.94 -1.92
C THR A 144 -6.04 23.31 -2.12
N ALA A 145 -6.24 24.20 -1.16
CA ALA A 145 -5.54 25.48 -1.14
C ALA A 145 -4.08 25.25 -0.71
N ILE A 146 -3.15 25.94 -1.34
CA ILE A 146 -1.70 25.80 -1.12
C ILE A 146 -1.14 27.21 -0.85
N ASP A 147 -0.20 27.31 0.09
CA ASP A 147 0.54 28.55 0.34
C ASP A 147 1.70 28.76 -0.65
N GLU A 148 2.39 29.90 -0.55
CA GLU A 148 3.57 30.21 -1.37
C GLU A 148 4.77 29.30 -1.09
N GLY A 149 4.74 28.53 0.00
CA GLY A 149 5.74 27.51 0.34
C GLY A 149 5.38 26.11 -0.16
N CYS A 150 4.39 25.98 -1.04
CA CYS A 150 3.86 24.70 -1.52
C CYS A 150 3.35 23.77 -0.41
N ARG A 151 2.81 24.32 0.67
CA ARG A 151 2.19 23.55 1.77
C ARG A 151 0.67 23.70 1.74
N PRO A 152 -0.09 22.69 2.19
CA PRO A 152 -1.53 22.84 2.37
C PRO A 152 -1.82 24.08 3.23
N ALA A 153 -2.76 24.92 2.76
CA ALA A 153 -3.15 26.10 3.50
C ALA A 153 -3.74 25.70 4.86
N THR A 154 -3.30 26.37 5.92
CA THR A 154 -3.75 26.09 7.29
C THR A 154 -5.08 26.78 7.64
N SER A 155 -5.62 27.58 6.72
CA SER A 155 -6.89 28.28 6.86
C SER A 155 -7.64 28.32 5.52
N GLY A 156 -8.96 28.39 5.59
CA GLY A 156 -9.85 28.35 4.42
C GLY A 156 -10.95 27.29 4.55
N PRO A 157 -11.84 27.19 3.56
CA PRO A 157 -12.86 26.16 3.53
C PRO A 157 -12.24 24.77 3.41
N ALA A 158 -12.85 23.78 4.07
CA ALA A 158 -12.43 22.39 3.92
C ALA A 158 -12.57 21.93 2.46
N PRO A 159 -11.64 21.09 1.96
CA PRO A 159 -11.74 20.52 0.62
C PRO A 159 -13.07 19.78 0.42
N VAL A 160 -13.82 20.15 -0.62
CA VAL A 160 -14.99 19.38 -1.04
C VAL A 160 -14.51 18.07 -1.63
N ARG A 161 -15.10 16.96 -1.21
CA ARG A 161 -14.84 15.65 -1.81
C ARG A 161 -15.91 15.33 -2.84
N GLN A 162 -15.49 14.82 -4.00
CA GLN A 162 -16.37 14.46 -5.10
C GLN A 162 -16.14 13.01 -5.50
N GLU A 163 -17.22 12.35 -5.92
CA GLU A 163 -17.17 11.02 -6.50
C GLU A 163 -16.96 11.12 -8.01
N GLN A 164 -16.02 10.33 -8.52
CA GLN A 164 -15.66 10.23 -9.92
C GLN A 164 -15.84 8.78 -10.35
N VAL A 165 -16.69 8.57 -11.36
CA VAL A 165 -16.93 7.24 -11.93
C VAL A 165 -15.99 7.06 -13.11
N LEU A 166 -15.16 6.02 -13.04
CA LEU A 166 -14.27 5.58 -14.09
C LEU A 166 -14.85 4.32 -14.71
N LEU A 167 -15.23 4.37 -15.98
CA LEU A 167 -15.78 3.23 -16.71
C LEU A 167 -14.66 2.50 -17.43
N ARG A 168 -14.71 1.16 -17.41
CA ARG A 168 -13.70 0.31 -18.03
C ARG A 168 -13.81 0.35 -19.56
N GLY A 169 -12.66 0.37 -20.24
CA GLY A 169 -12.56 0.35 -21.69
C GLY A 169 -12.67 1.72 -22.34
N ALA A 170 -12.81 1.72 -23.68
CA ALA A 170 -13.04 2.93 -24.46
C ALA A 170 -14.46 3.47 -24.20
N PRO A 171 -14.67 4.80 -24.27
CA PRO A 171 -16.00 5.38 -24.21
C PRO A 171 -16.83 4.90 -25.39
N ASP A 172 -18.12 4.69 -25.15
CA ASP A 172 -19.08 4.38 -26.21
C ASP A 172 -19.05 5.52 -27.25
N ALA A 173 -18.90 5.16 -28.52
CA ALA A 173 -18.79 6.14 -29.61
C ALA A 173 -20.11 6.89 -29.89
N GLY A 174 -21.18 6.64 -29.13
CA GLY A 174 -22.51 7.18 -29.36
C GLY A 174 -23.05 6.74 -30.72
N LEU A 175 -23.73 5.59 -30.76
CA LEU A 175 -24.52 5.16 -31.92
C LEU A 175 -25.89 5.86 -31.93
#